data_AF-A0A7K0Z6E1-F1
#
_entry.id   AF-A0A7K0Z6E1-F1
#
_cell.length_a   1.000
_cell.length_b   1.000
_cell.length_c   1.000
_cell.angle_alpha   90.00
_cell.angle_beta   90.00
_cell.angle_gamma   90.00
#
_symmetry.space_group_name_H-M   'P 1'
#
loop_
_entity.id
_entity.type
_entity.pdbx_description
1 polymer ?
#
loop_
_entity_poly.entity_id
_entity_poly.type
_entity_poly.pdbx_seq_one_letter_code
_entity_poly.pdbx_strand_id
1 'polypeptide(L)'
;MRGYIAFTPDELAELIQDGEISVETAFVPTRLFKAANSELGEEESEYILSLLAADDSLSFQGEGAKFSFALAVDLEDTQIGDELDVEVTLTSPV
;
A
#
# COMPACT_ATOMS: atom_id res chain seq x y z
N MET A 1 -1.65 10.08 -6.66
CA MET A 1 -2.66 9.52 -5.74
C MET A 1 -1.95 8.93 -4.53
N ARG A 2 -2.44 9.15 -3.31
CA ARG A 2 -1.84 8.51 -2.12
C ARG A 2 -2.21 7.03 -2.07
N GLY A 3 -1.22 6.17 -1.88
CA GLY A 3 -1.37 4.73 -1.66
C GLY A 3 -0.63 4.27 -0.41
N TYR A 4 -0.97 3.09 0.07
CA TYR A 4 -0.37 2.46 1.23
C TYR A 4 0.13 1.08 0.86
N ILE A 5 1.37 0.77 1.23
CA ILE A 5 2.01 -0.48 0.84
C ILE A 5 2.53 -1.17 2.10
N ALA A 6 2.28 -2.47 2.18
CA ALA A 6 2.80 -3.35 3.21
C ALA A 6 4.26 -3.68 2.93
N PHE A 7 5.13 -3.53 3.93
CA PHE A 7 6.57 -3.75 3.83
C PHE A 7 7.08 -4.62 4.96
N THR A 8 7.98 -5.52 4.59
CA THR A 8 8.89 -6.22 5.51
C THR A 8 10.11 -5.35 5.85
N PRO A 9 10.86 -5.66 6.92
CA PRO A 9 12.12 -4.97 7.22
C PRO A 9 13.17 -5.06 6.11
N ASP A 10 13.20 -6.17 5.38
CA ASP A 10 14.18 -6.38 4.31
C ASP A 10 13.85 -5.54 3.08
N GLU A 11 12.57 -5.47 2.67
CA GLU A 11 12.11 -4.59 1.60
C GLU A 11 12.31 -3.11 1.94
N LEU A 12 12.10 -2.72 3.21
CA LEU A 12 12.37 -1.34 3.62
C LEU A 12 13.86 -1.01 3.53
N ALA A 13 14.73 -1.95 3.87
CA ALA A 13 16.17 -1.78 3.73
C ALA A 13 16.59 -1.66 2.25
N GLU A 14 15.99 -2.46 1.36
CA GLU A 14 16.18 -2.37 -0.09
C GLU A 14 15.77 -0.99 -0.61
N LEU A 15 14.57 -0.52 -0.27
CA LEU A 15 14.09 0.81 -0.66
C LEU A 15 15.03 1.93 -0.20
N ILE A 16 15.54 1.86 1.03
CA ILE A 16 16.49 2.87 1.55
C ILE A 16 17.83 2.82 0.79
N GLN A 17 18.26 1.64 0.38
CA GLN A 17 19.54 1.44 -0.29
C GLN A 17 19.49 1.86 -1.77
N ASP A 18 18.45 1.44 -2.48
CA ASP A 18 18.35 1.57 -3.94
C ASP A 18 17.56 2.84 -4.34
N GLY A 19 16.75 3.37 -3.42
CA GLY A 19 15.96 4.59 -3.61
C GLY A 19 14.64 4.36 -4.37
N GLU A 20 14.40 3.14 -4.82
CA GLU A 20 13.17 2.67 -5.46
C GLU A 20 12.94 1.20 -5.11
N ILE A 21 11.71 0.72 -5.21
CA ILE A 21 11.41 -0.70 -5.03
C ILE A 21 10.24 -1.17 -5.91
N SER A 22 10.33 -2.40 -6.40
CA SER A 22 9.24 -3.04 -7.14
C SER A 22 8.35 -3.84 -6.19
N VAL A 23 7.09 -3.43 -6.08
CA VAL A 23 6.06 -4.12 -5.29
C VAL A 23 4.82 -4.37 -6.15
N GLU A 24 4.05 -5.38 -5.82
CA GLU A 24 2.96 -5.85 -6.69
C GLU A 24 1.71 -4.98 -6.59
N THR A 25 1.31 -4.59 -5.38
CA THR A 25 0.07 -3.85 -5.12
C THR A 25 0.25 -2.69 -4.15
N ALA A 26 -0.69 -1.75 -4.20
CA ALA A 26 -0.85 -0.71 -3.20
C ALA A 26 -2.33 -0.55 -2.84
N PHE A 27 -2.61 -0.40 -1.54
CA PHE A 27 -3.92 -0.04 -1.03
C PHE A 27 -4.24 1.41 -1.39
N VAL A 28 -5.36 1.62 -2.08
CA VAL A 28 -5.76 2.94 -2.57
C VAL A 28 -7.28 3.07 -2.49
N PRO A 29 -7.83 4.29 -2.50
CA PRO A 29 -9.27 4.46 -2.44
C PRO A 29 -9.86 4.21 -3.85
N THR A 30 -9.96 2.93 -4.21
CA THR A 30 -10.55 2.43 -5.46
C THR A 30 -11.99 2.91 -5.62
N ARG A 31 -12.53 2.83 -6.84
CA ARG A 31 -13.93 3.07 -7.15
C ARG A 31 -14.84 2.12 -6.37
N LEU A 32 -14.46 0.85 -6.24
CA LEU A 32 -15.24 -0.12 -5.45
C LEU A 32 -15.23 0.23 -3.97
N PHE A 33 -14.06 0.53 -3.39
CA PHE A 33 -13.93 0.98 -2.01
C PHE A 33 -14.76 2.25 -1.75
N LYS A 34 -14.64 3.27 -2.61
CA LYS A 34 -15.40 4.52 -2.50
C LYS A 34 -16.91 4.32 -2.65
N ALA A 35 -17.34 3.42 -3.52
CA ALA A 35 -18.77 3.13 -3.68
C ALA A 35 -19.34 2.39 -2.47
N ALA A 36 -18.57 1.48 -1.88
CA ALA A 36 -18.97 0.73 -0.70
C ALA A 36 -18.96 1.58 0.59
N ASN A 37 -18.12 2.62 0.63
CA ASN A 37 -17.91 3.48 1.81
C ASN A 37 -18.12 4.97 1.46
N SER A 38 -19.22 5.27 0.76
CA SER A 38 -19.52 6.60 0.18
C SER A 38 -19.68 7.73 1.20
N GLU A 39 -19.88 7.38 2.46
CA GLU A 39 -20.04 8.28 3.60
C GLU A 39 -18.70 8.73 4.20
N LEU A 40 -17.60 8.03 3.90
CA LEU A 40 -16.30 8.35 4.44
C LEU A 40 -15.69 9.58 3.78
N GLY A 41 -15.08 10.43 4.61
CA GLY A 41 -14.18 11.46 4.14
C GLY A 41 -12.87 10.90 3.58
N GLU A 42 -12.06 11.80 3.03
CA GLU A 42 -10.70 11.48 2.53
C GLU A 42 -9.82 10.94 3.67
N GLU A 43 -9.75 11.65 4.80
CA GLU A 43 -8.93 11.24 5.96
C GLU A 43 -9.37 9.88 6.55
N GLU A 44 -10.67 9.62 6.61
CA GLU A 44 -11.21 8.36 7.13
C GLU A 44 -10.89 7.19 6.18
N SER A 45 -10.98 7.43 4.88
CA SER A 45 -10.59 6.46 3.85
C SER A 45 -9.10 6.14 3.94
N GLU A 46 -8.25 7.16 4.01
CA GLU A 46 -6.81 7.05 4.16
C GLU A 46 -6.42 6.29 5.43
N TYR A 47 -7.08 6.58 6.55
CA TYR A 47 -6.87 5.89 7.80
C TYR A 47 -7.15 4.39 7.68
N ILE A 48 -8.32 4.01 7.12
CA ILE A 48 -8.69 2.60 6.93
C ILE A 48 -7.70 1.89 6.02
N LEU A 49 -7.33 2.49 4.89
CA LEU A 49 -6.38 1.89 3.94
C LEU A 49 -4.99 1.71 4.55
N SER A 50 -4.54 2.68 5.36
CA SER A 50 -3.27 2.54 6.10
C SER A 50 -3.30 1.39 7.11
N LEU A 51 -4.45 1.14 7.75
CA LEU A 51 -4.63 0.03 8.67
C LEU A 51 -4.64 -1.31 7.94
N LEU A 52 -5.27 -1.38 6.76
CA LEU A 52 -5.24 -2.58 5.92
C LEU A 52 -3.82 -2.91 5.48
N ALA A 53 -3.05 -1.92 5.02
CA ALA A 53 -1.64 -2.12 4.68
C ALA A 53 -0.80 -2.55 5.90
N ALA A 54 -1.10 -2.02 7.09
CA ALA A 54 -0.42 -2.43 8.31
C ALA A 54 -0.76 -3.88 8.69
N ASP A 55 -2.02 -4.28 8.60
CA ASP A 55 -2.47 -5.66 8.87
C ASP A 55 -1.87 -6.65 7.87
N ASP A 56 -1.85 -6.29 6.58
CA ASP A 56 -1.24 -7.10 5.53
C ASP A 56 0.27 -7.27 5.75
N SER A 57 0.96 -6.21 6.18
CA SER A 57 2.40 -6.28 6.51
C SER A 57 2.72 -7.28 7.64
N LEU A 58 1.77 -7.52 8.56
CA LEU A 58 1.93 -8.52 9.62
C LEU A 58 1.87 -9.94 9.05
N SER A 59 1.10 -10.14 7.98
CA SER A 59 0.99 -11.44 7.29
C SER A 59 2.27 -11.80 6.55
N PHE A 60 3.08 -10.81 6.15
CA PHE A 60 4.39 -11.01 5.51
C PHE A 60 5.54 -11.22 6.51
N GLN A 61 5.29 -11.07 7.82
CA GLN A 61 6.31 -11.38 8.82
C GLN A 61 6.59 -12.88 8.84
N GLY A 62 7.76 -13.29 8.33
CA GLY A 62 8.33 -14.60 8.65
C GLY A 62 8.63 -14.72 10.15
N GLU A 63 8.89 -15.95 10.64
CA GLU A 63 9.05 -16.28 12.08
C GLU A 63 10.13 -15.46 12.85
N GLY A 64 10.96 -14.67 12.16
CA GLY A 64 12.05 -13.89 12.76
C GLY A 64 11.82 -12.37 12.87
N ALA A 65 10.88 -11.80 12.10
CA ALA A 65 10.66 -10.35 12.12
C ALA A 65 9.84 -9.94 13.34
N LYS A 66 10.26 -8.87 14.05
CA LYS A 66 9.56 -8.35 15.23
C LYS A 66 8.67 -7.15 14.93
N PHE A 67 8.77 -6.62 13.72
CA PHE A 67 8.07 -5.44 13.25
C PHE A 67 7.93 -5.51 11.73
N SER A 68 6.90 -4.85 11.23
CA SER A 68 6.58 -4.66 9.82
C SER A 68 6.07 -3.23 9.65
N PHE A 69 5.92 -2.80 8.40
CA PHE A 69 5.66 -1.40 8.10
C PHE A 69 4.50 -1.25 7.12
N ALA A 70 3.75 -0.17 7.28
CA ALA A 70 2.88 0.37 6.26
C ALA A 70 3.46 1.71 5.83
N LEU A 71 3.80 1.84 4.54
CA LEU A 71 4.35 3.07 4.00
C LEU A 71 3.26 3.79 3.20
N ALA A 72 3.09 5.08 3.47
CA ALA A 72 2.32 5.96 2.62
C ALA A 72 3.22 6.47 1.49
N VAL A 73 2.77 6.32 0.25
CA VAL A 73 3.48 6.74 -0.96
C VAL A 73 2.58 7.59 -1.84
N ASP A 74 3.17 8.54 -2.55
CA ASP A 74 2.45 9.29 -3.58
C ASP A 74 2.73 8.64 -4.95
N LEU A 75 1.72 7.96 -5.49
CA LEU A 75 1.77 7.26 -6.78
C LEU A 75 1.45 8.20 -7.94
N GLU A 76 2.19 8.11 -9.03
CA GLU A 76 1.87 8.73 -10.32
C GLU A 76 0.83 7.90 -11.07
N ASP A 77 0.00 8.56 -11.90
CA ASP A 77 -1.02 7.89 -12.72
C ASP A 77 -0.42 6.83 -13.67
N THR A 78 0.83 7.03 -14.07
CA THR A 78 1.62 6.13 -14.91
C THR A 78 2.05 4.85 -14.20
N GLN A 79 2.12 4.84 -12.86
CA GLN A 79 2.53 3.67 -12.08
C GLN A 79 1.33 2.75 -11.77
N ILE A 80 0.11 3.26 -11.86
CA ILE A 80 -1.13 2.55 -11.49
C ILE A 80 -1.61 1.66 -12.64
N GLY A 81 -1.72 0.36 -12.36
CA GLY A 81 -2.25 -0.66 -13.27
C GLY A 81 -3.72 -0.98 -13.02
N ASP A 82 -4.04 -2.27 -12.99
CA ASP A 82 -5.39 -2.78 -12.80
C ASP A 82 -5.91 -2.49 -11.39
N GLU A 83 -7.21 -2.22 -11.31
CA GLU A 83 -7.92 -1.91 -10.07
C GLU A 83 -8.61 -3.16 -9.52
N LEU A 84 -8.36 -3.45 -8.25
CA LEU A 84 -8.95 -4.54 -7.47
C LEU A 84 -9.99 -3.96 -6.48
N ASP A 85 -10.39 -4.73 -5.46
CA ASP A 85 -11.40 -4.31 -4.50
C ASP A 85 -10.93 -3.09 -3.69
N VAL A 86 -9.76 -3.16 -3.05
CA VAL A 86 -9.19 -2.09 -2.21
C VAL A 86 -7.75 -1.74 -2.57
N GLU A 87 -7.28 -2.26 -3.71
CA GLU A 87 -5.91 -2.16 -4.17
C GLU A 87 -5.84 -1.83 -5.66
N VAL A 88 -4.67 -1.40 -6.09
CA VAL A 88 -4.26 -1.38 -7.50
C VAL A 88 -2.97 -2.17 -7.66
N THR A 89 -2.78 -2.80 -8.82
CA THR A 89 -1.46 -3.34 -9.20
C THR A 89 -0.53 -2.19 -9.56
N LEU A 90 0.76 -2.33 -9.30
CA LEU A 90 1.78 -1.37 -9.73
C LEU A 90 2.54 -1.89 -10.94
N THR A 91 2.80 -1.00 -11.91
CA THR A 91 3.40 -1.36 -13.21
C THR A 91 4.87 -0.97 -13.32
N SER A 92 5.38 -0.23 -12.35
CA SER A 92 6.76 0.21 -12.26
C SER A 92 7.17 0.42 -10.79
N PRO A 93 8.48 0.49 -10.48
CA PRO A 93 8.96 0.78 -9.14
C PRO A 93 8.38 2.07 -8.56
N VAL A 94 8.30 2.10 -7.23
CA VAL A 94 7.86 3.25 -6.40
C VAL A 94 9.06 3.95 -5.79
#